data_AF-A0A8K0U0L6-F1
#
_entry.id   AF-A0A8K0U0L6-F1
#
_cell.length_a   1.000
_cell.length_b   1.000
_cell.length_c   1.000
_cell.angle_alpha   90.00
_cell.angle_beta   90.00
_cell.angle_gamma   90.00
#
_symmetry.space_group_name_H-M   'P 1'
#
loop_
_entity.id
_entity.type
_entity.pdbx_description
1 polymer ?
#
loop_
_entity_poly.entity_id
_entity_poly.type
_entity_poly.pdbx_seq_one_letter_code
_entity_poly.pdbx_strand_id
1 'polypeptide(L)'
;MIAGSSKTPDTTAPGKRSLYEASTQYKSWRYSPEQLAVVRKSLNSAAVSVIRNTFEADEPGSSANISFLDAGDEQLLVKLYITKIPHLCGHFRFPEEVEATAITYLKRFYLKNTVMDWHPKNVMLTALFLATKTTNNPISLDSYTSNVPKTSPSDVLDLEFLVAQSLGFEFAVWHAHRALWGVWLDLQSLSNISEDLRPQGVYEVALKHVRASRFTDAELIYTPSQIALAALALASPLLSRKWTDGQSSTDATNSSDTLESIVASIKHLITQTGHPPDIEAVRKVDRRLKLCKNPEKVVGSKAYLARKAEEERAAEAKRHKKAEVHRTIEDTDPFGSEINDVESVRRMQELDDDD
;
A
#
# COMPACT_ATOMS: atom_id res chain seq x y z
N MET A 1 -44.49 20.91 9.06
CA MET A 1 -44.65 19.45 8.89
C MET A 1 -43.44 18.94 8.14
N ILE A 2 -42.44 18.43 8.86
CA ILE A 2 -41.22 17.85 8.30
C ILE A 2 -41.22 16.40 8.76
N ALA A 3 -41.36 15.48 7.81
CA ALA A 3 -41.38 14.05 8.07
C ALA A 3 -39.99 13.59 8.53
N GLY A 4 -39.90 13.22 9.81
CA GLY A 4 -38.72 12.57 10.38
C GLY A 4 -38.65 11.13 9.90
N SER A 5 -37.60 10.79 9.15
CA SER A 5 -37.29 9.40 8.78
C SER A 5 -36.68 8.70 10.00
N SER A 6 -37.46 7.80 10.60
CA SER A 6 -37.05 6.94 11.71
C SER A 6 -36.04 5.89 11.23
N LYS A 7 -34.77 6.03 11.63
CA LYS A 7 -33.80 4.93 11.54
C LYS A 7 -34.14 3.89 12.60
N THR A 8 -34.64 2.74 12.16
CA THR A 8 -34.74 1.52 12.97
C THR A 8 -33.33 1.02 13.30
N PRO A 9 -33.00 0.72 14.57
CA PRO A 9 -31.73 0.11 14.91
C PRO A 9 -31.78 -1.37 14.54
N ASP A 10 -31.03 -1.75 13.51
CA ASP A 10 -30.88 -3.13 13.09
C ASP A 10 -30.11 -3.90 14.18
N THR A 11 -30.86 -4.63 15.01
CA THR A 11 -30.34 -5.31 16.20
C THR A 11 -29.99 -6.74 15.80
N THR A 12 -28.92 -6.90 15.02
CA THR A 12 -28.29 -8.22 14.83
C THR A 12 -27.37 -8.49 16.01
N ALA A 13 -27.56 -9.65 16.67
CA ALA A 13 -26.68 -10.11 17.74
C ALA A 13 -25.22 -10.05 17.27
N PRO A 14 -24.26 -9.63 18.12
CA PRO A 14 -22.87 -9.47 17.70
C PRO A 14 -22.28 -10.86 17.43
N GLY A 15 -22.39 -11.31 16.18
CA GLY A 15 -21.63 -12.44 15.68
C GLY A 15 -20.16 -12.21 16.01
N LYS A 16 -19.46 -13.26 16.47
CA LYS A 16 -18.04 -13.21 16.81
C LYS A 16 -17.27 -12.71 15.58
N ARG A 17 -16.89 -11.42 15.57
CA ARG A 17 -16.08 -10.83 14.50
C ARG A 17 -14.71 -11.50 14.52
N SER A 18 -14.24 -11.92 13.36
CA SER A 18 -12.91 -12.50 13.23
C SER A 18 -11.82 -11.46 13.53
N LEU A 19 -10.64 -11.91 13.95
CA LEU A 19 -9.49 -11.02 14.17
C LEU A 19 -9.13 -10.24 12.90
N TYR A 20 -9.32 -10.84 11.73
CA TYR A 20 -9.10 -10.17 10.45
C TYR A 20 -10.11 -9.05 10.19
N GLU A 21 -11.41 -9.25 10.49
CA GLU A 21 -12.43 -8.19 10.34
C GLU A 21 -12.23 -7.01 11.30
N ALA A 22 -11.57 -7.25 12.43
CA ALA A 22 -11.18 -6.19 13.35
C ALA A 22 -9.95 -5.39 12.85
N SER A 23 -9.17 -5.94 11.92
CA SER A 23 -7.92 -5.36 11.43
C SER A 23 -8.14 -4.11 10.57
N THR A 24 -7.12 -3.26 10.52
CA THR A 24 -7.09 -2.08 9.63
C THR A 24 -7.08 -2.49 8.16
N GLN A 25 -6.43 -3.60 7.81
CA GLN A 25 -6.44 -4.13 6.45
C GLN A 25 -7.85 -4.43 5.94
N TYR A 26 -8.72 -5.01 6.78
CA TYR A 26 -10.12 -5.26 6.39
C TYR A 26 -10.91 -3.97 6.23
N LYS A 27 -10.70 -3.00 7.13
CA LYS A 27 -11.48 -1.75 7.18
C LYS A 27 -11.09 -0.76 6.09
N SER A 28 -9.80 -0.63 5.79
CA SER A 28 -9.25 0.45 4.97
C SER A 28 -8.68 -0.03 3.63
N TRP A 29 -8.38 -1.32 3.47
CA TRP A 29 -7.66 -1.85 2.31
C TRP A 29 -8.37 -3.03 1.63
N ARG A 30 -9.69 -3.10 1.76
CA ARG A 30 -10.53 -4.09 1.10
C ARG A 30 -11.55 -3.42 0.19
N TYR A 31 -11.64 -3.93 -1.04
CA TYR A 31 -12.41 -3.33 -2.12
C TYR A 31 -13.08 -4.42 -2.96
N SER A 32 -14.17 -4.07 -3.64
CA SER A 32 -14.64 -4.86 -4.78
C SER A 32 -13.74 -4.63 -6.01
N PRO A 33 -13.73 -5.56 -6.99
CA PRO A 33 -13.01 -5.36 -8.25
C PRO A 33 -13.41 -4.05 -8.97
N GLU A 34 -14.70 -3.71 -8.96
CA GLU A 34 -15.23 -2.50 -9.57
C GLU A 34 -14.78 -1.25 -8.82
N GLN A 35 -14.80 -1.29 -7.48
CA GLN A 35 -14.33 -0.19 -6.65
C GLN A 35 -12.83 0.10 -6.89
N LEU A 36 -11.99 -0.93 -7.00
CA LEU A 36 -10.56 -0.74 -7.33
C LEU A 36 -10.37 -0.08 -8.70
N ALA A 37 -11.13 -0.51 -9.70
CA ALA A 37 -11.06 0.09 -11.04
C ALA A 37 -11.48 1.56 -11.02
N VAL A 38 -12.53 1.89 -10.27
CA VAL A 38 -12.99 3.28 -10.09
C VAL A 38 -11.95 4.12 -9.36
N VAL A 39 -11.42 3.65 -8.22
CA VAL A 39 -10.41 4.38 -7.43
C VAL A 39 -9.19 4.71 -8.28
N ARG A 40 -8.66 3.74 -9.03
CA ARG A 40 -7.49 3.95 -9.90
C ARG A 40 -7.80 4.94 -11.03
N LYS A 41 -8.97 4.81 -11.66
CA LYS A 41 -9.36 5.69 -12.77
C LYS A 41 -9.59 7.13 -12.28
N SER A 42 -10.28 7.31 -11.16
CA SER A 42 -10.53 8.64 -10.60
C SER A 42 -9.25 9.32 -10.15
N LEU A 43 -8.36 8.57 -9.48
CA LEU A 43 -7.05 9.07 -9.04
C LEU A 43 -6.21 9.51 -10.25
N ASN A 44 -6.08 8.66 -11.26
CA ASN A 44 -5.35 8.98 -12.47
C ASN A 44 -5.95 10.21 -13.18
N SER A 45 -7.28 10.30 -13.34
CA SER A 45 -7.91 11.47 -13.98
C SER A 45 -7.68 12.77 -13.20
N ALA A 46 -7.73 12.72 -11.86
CA ALA A 46 -7.48 13.87 -11.02
C ALA A 46 -6.00 14.30 -11.12
N ALA A 47 -5.07 13.35 -11.04
CA ALA A 47 -3.64 13.62 -11.18
C ALA A 47 -3.29 14.18 -12.55
N VAL A 48 -3.81 13.60 -13.64
CA VAL A 48 -3.63 14.11 -15.00
C VAL A 48 -4.15 15.54 -15.12
N SER A 49 -5.30 15.86 -14.51
CA SER A 49 -5.84 17.23 -14.54
C SER A 49 -4.92 18.22 -13.83
N VAL A 50 -4.38 17.87 -12.67
CA VAL A 50 -3.45 18.73 -11.91
C VAL A 50 -2.17 18.94 -12.70
N ILE A 51 -1.53 17.85 -13.14
CA ILE A 51 -0.26 17.90 -13.87
C ILE A 51 -0.41 18.67 -15.17
N ARG A 52 -1.53 18.50 -15.89
CA ARG A 52 -1.84 19.27 -17.11
C ARG A 52 -1.87 20.76 -16.83
N ASN A 53 -2.53 21.19 -15.75
CA ASN A 53 -2.57 22.59 -15.36
C ASN A 53 -1.18 23.13 -15.00
N THR A 54 -0.34 22.33 -14.33
CA THR A 54 1.06 22.68 -14.02
C THR A 54 1.87 22.88 -15.31
N PHE A 55 1.70 22.03 -16.32
CA PHE A 55 2.35 22.22 -17.63
C PHE A 55 1.91 23.50 -18.33
N GLU A 56 0.60 23.77 -18.38
CA GLU A 56 0.07 25.00 -18.97
C GLU A 56 0.51 26.27 -18.24
N ALA A 57 0.69 26.21 -16.92
CA ALA A 57 1.19 27.32 -16.12
C ALA A 57 2.69 27.61 -16.36
N ASP A 58 3.51 26.58 -16.62
CA ASP A 58 4.94 26.75 -16.92
C ASP A 58 5.16 27.23 -18.36
N GLU A 59 4.46 26.62 -19.32
CA GLU A 59 4.49 27.00 -20.74
C GLU A 59 3.11 26.77 -21.39
N PRO A 60 2.38 27.85 -21.77
CA PRO A 60 1.06 27.74 -22.39
C PRO A 60 1.09 26.93 -23.69
N GLY A 61 0.20 25.95 -23.83
CA GLY A 61 0.10 25.04 -24.96
C GLY A 61 1.03 23.81 -24.89
N SER A 62 1.90 23.72 -23.88
CA SER A 62 2.79 22.57 -23.72
C SER A 62 2.04 21.27 -23.43
N SER A 63 0.86 21.34 -22.78
CA SER A 63 0.12 20.15 -22.39
C SER A 63 -0.58 19.44 -23.55
N ALA A 64 -0.86 20.16 -24.65
CA ALA A 64 -1.50 19.61 -25.83
C ALA A 64 -0.66 18.53 -26.53
N ASN A 65 0.67 18.59 -26.36
CA ASN A 65 1.62 17.66 -26.98
C ASN A 65 1.98 16.46 -26.08
N ILE A 66 1.48 16.41 -24.84
CA ILE A 66 1.86 15.41 -23.84
C ILE A 66 0.82 14.29 -23.78
N SER A 67 1.27 13.07 -24.10
CA SER A 67 0.49 11.84 -23.86
C SER A 67 0.69 11.38 -22.41
N PHE A 68 -0.27 11.72 -21.55
CA PHE A 68 -0.33 11.25 -20.17
C PHE A 68 -0.57 9.74 -20.08
N LEU A 69 -0.19 9.15 -18.94
CA LEU A 69 -0.46 7.74 -18.65
C LEU A 69 -1.91 7.52 -18.25
N ASP A 70 -2.47 6.39 -18.66
CA ASP A 70 -3.76 5.93 -18.14
C ASP A 70 -3.59 5.05 -16.89
N ALA A 71 -4.69 4.70 -16.23
CA ALA A 71 -4.65 3.85 -15.04
C ALA A 71 -4.02 2.46 -15.30
N GLY A 72 -4.17 1.91 -16.50
CA GLY A 72 -3.58 0.61 -16.87
C GLY A 72 -2.07 0.69 -17.04
N ASP A 73 -1.58 1.74 -17.68
CA ASP A 73 -0.17 2.09 -17.82
C ASP A 73 0.49 2.22 -16.43
N GLU A 74 -0.17 2.92 -15.50
CA GLU A 74 0.32 3.04 -14.12
C GLU A 74 0.41 1.66 -13.44
N GLN A 75 -0.64 0.84 -13.52
CA GLN A 75 -0.61 -0.49 -12.93
C GLN A 75 0.46 -1.39 -13.56
N LEU A 76 0.70 -1.27 -14.87
CA LEU A 76 1.73 -2.03 -15.57
C LEU A 76 3.14 -1.69 -15.05
N LEU A 77 3.43 -0.40 -14.83
CA LEU A 77 4.67 0.04 -14.21
C LEU A 77 4.80 -0.46 -12.78
N VAL A 78 3.77 -0.28 -11.95
CA VAL A 78 3.77 -0.74 -10.55
C VAL A 78 4.02 -2.25 -10.49
N LYS A 79 3.35 -3.03 -11.35
CA LYS A 79 3.53 -4.47 -11.45
C LYS A 79 4.97 -4.85 -11.81
N LEU A 80 5.64 -4.12 -12.71
CA LEU A 80 7.07 -4.35 -12.98
C LEU A 80 7.90 -4.17 -11.71
N TYR A 81 7.69 -3.10 -10.95
CA TYR A 81 8.48 -2.87 -9.73
C TYR A 81 8.15 -3.85 -8.60
N ILE A 82 6.91 -4.34 -8.50
CA ILE A 82 6.57 -5.47 -7.62
C ILE A 82 7.43 -6.69 -7.95
N THR A 83 7.65 -7.03 -9.23
CA THR A 83 8.50 -8.18 -9.60
C THR A 83 9.97 -8.01 -9.22
N LYS A 84 10.44 -6.78 -8.98
CA LYS A 84 11.83 -6.52 -8.55
C LYS A 84 12.03 -6.72 -7.05
N ILE A 85 10.98 -6.61 -6.22
CA ILE A 85 11.08 -6.74 -4.76
C ILE A 85 11.63 -8.11 -4.34
N PRO A 86 11.14 -9.27 -4.84
CA PRO A 86 11.69 -10.58 -4.48
C PRO A 86 13.18 -10.72 -4.80
N HIS A 87 13.64 -10.15 -5.91
CA HIS A 87 15.07 -10.19 -6.28
C HIS A 87 15.93 -9.40 -5.29
N LEU A 88 15.47 -8.21 -4.87
CA LEU A 88 16.16 -7.43 -3.84
C LEU A 88 16.13 -8.15 -2.49
N CYS A 89 14.98 -8.68 -2.08
CA CYS A 89 14.86 -9.45 -0.83
C CYS A 89 15.80 -10.66 -0.82
N GLY A 90 15.93 -11.37 -1.95
CA GLY A 90 16.90 -12.46 -2.11
C GLY A 90 18.35 -12.02 -1.96
N HIS A 91 18.71 -10.84 -2.50
CA HIS A 91 20.05 -10.28 -2.35
C HIS A 91 20.40 -9.94 -0.90
N PHE A 92 19.45 -9.33 -0.17
CA PHE A 92 19.59 -9.01 1.25
C PHE A 92 19.33 -10.20 2.19
N ARG A 93 18.86 -11.34 1.66
CA ARG A 93 18.40 -12.51 2.42
C ARG A 93 17.28 -12.18 3.41
N PHE A 94 16.40 -11.27 3.05
CA PHE A 94 15.22 -10.95 3.87
C PHE A 94 14.19 -12.09 3.84
N PRO A 95 13.46 -12.30 4.95
CA PRO A 95 12.41 -13.31 5.01
C PRO A 95 11.22 -12.96 4.13
N GLU A 96 10.40 -13.96 3.84
CA GLU A 96 9.20 -13.83 3.00
C GLU A 96 8.17 -12.82 3.54
N GLU A 97 8.17 -12.57 4.86
CA GLU A 97 7.33 -11.56 5.50
C GLU A 97 7.69 -10.13 5.10
N VAL A 98 9.00 -9.82 5.01
CA VAL A 98 9.48 -8.51 4.52
C VAL A 98 9.08 -8.32 3.07
N GLU A 99 9.30 -9.33 2.23
CA GLU A 99 8.96 -9.29 0.79
C GLU A 99 7.46 -9.02 0.59
N ALA A 100 6.61 -9.80 1.25
CA ALA A 100 5.16 -9.66 1.14
C ALA A 100 4.69 -8.28 1.62
N THR A 101 5.21 -7.80 2.75
CA THR A 101 4.89 -6.48 3.32
C THR A 101 5.27 -5.35 2.37
N ALA A 102 6.47 -5.39 1.82
CA ALA A 102 6.95 -4.37 0.88
C ALA A 102 6.08 -4.30 -0.39
N ILE A 103 5.65 -5.45 -0.91
CA ILE A 103 4.73 -5.51 -2.06
C ILE A 103 3.37 -4.89 -1.69
N THR A 104 2.82 -5.24 -0.53
CA THR A 104 1.56 -4.66 -0.06
C THR A 104 1.66 -3.14 0.10
N TYR A 105 2.73 -2.64 0.70
CA TYR A 105 2.96 -1.19 0.85
C TYR A 105 3.04 -0.48 -0.50
N LEU A 106 3.76 -1.05 -1.46
CA LEU A 106 3.87 -0.47 -2.81
C LEU A 106 2.50 -0.36 -3.49
N LYS A 107 1.66 -1.40 -3.39
CA LYS A 107 0.31 -1.37 -3.96
C LYS A 107 -0.58 -0.34 -3.27
N ARG A 108 -0.60 -0.35 -1.93
CA ARG A 108 -1.39 0.59 -1.12
C ARG A 108 -1.02 2.04 -1.41
N PHE A 109 0.28 2.33 -1.57
CA PHE A 109 0.77 3.64 -1.95
C PHE A 109 0.18 4.12 -3.28
N TYR A 110 0.19 3.28 -4.32
CA TYR A 110 -0.34 3.59 -5.66
C TYR A 110 -1.86 3.43 -5.81
N LEU A 111 -2.59 3.23 -4.70
CA LEU A 111 -4.04 3.47 -4.65
C LEU A 111 -4.38 4.91 -4.26
N LYS A 112 -3.41 5.68 -3.75
CA LYS A 112 -3.60 7.07 -3.33
C LYS A 112 -2.69 8.06 -4.04
N ASN A 113 -1.68 7.58 -4.75
CA ASN A 113 -0.67 8.39 -5.44
C ASN A 113 -0.49 7.92 -6.88
N THR A 114 -0.06 8.81 -7.78
CA THR A 114 0.26 8.47 -9.18
C THR A 114 1.76 8.22 -9.38
N VAL A 115 2.09 7.36 -10.35
CA VAL A 115 3.47 7.14 -10.82
C VAL A 115 4.11 8.39 -11.46
N MET A 116 3.28 9.34 -11.92
CA MET A 116 3.72 10.58 -12.57
C MET A 116 4.32 11.59 -11.58
N ASP A 117 3.91 11.54 -10.31
CA ASP A 117 4.50 12.32 -9.23
C ASP A 117 5.67 11.56 -8.60
N TRP A 118 5.45 10.29 -8.27
CA TRP A 118 6.38 9.48 -7.51
C TRP A 118 6.80 8.25 -8.30
N HIS A 119 8.05 8.23 -8.73
CA HIS A 119 8.56 7.15 -9.56
C HIS A 119 8.66 5.83 -8.77
N PRO A 120 8.11 4.70 -9.28
CA PRO A 120 8.03 3.44 -8.53
C PRO A 120 9.36 2.86 -8.06
N LYS A 121 10.49 3.18 -8.73
CA LYS A 121 11.82 2.77 -8.25
C LYS A 121 12.09 3.26 -6.82
N ASN A 122 11.87 4.54 -6.54
CA ASN A 122 12.24 5.14 -5.25
C ASN A 122 11.22 4.75 -4.17
N VAL A 123 9.93 4.72 -4.54
CA VAL A 123 8.87 4.24 -3.65
C VAL A 123 9.06 2.77 -3.29
N MET A 124 9.44 1.91 -4.24
CA MET A 124 9.74 0.49 -3.97
C MET A 124 10.89 0.34 -2.97
N LEU A 125 11.98 1.09 -3.14
CA LEU A 125 13.12 1.02 -2.21
C LEU A 125 12.74 1.51 -0.82
N THR A 126 11.92 2.55 -0.73
CA THR A 126 11.41 3.09 0.53
C THR A 126 10.43 2.15 1.20
N ALA A 127 9.49 1.56 0.44
CA ALA A 127 8.54 0.58 0.93
C ALA A 127 9.24 -0.68 1.45
N LEU A 128 10.29 -1.15 0.76
CA LEU A 128 11.10 -2.27 1.22
C LEU A 128 11.84 -1.93 2.52
N PHE A 129 12.50 -0.77 2.58
CA PHE A 129 13.17 -0.32 3.81
C PHE A 129 12.19 -0.18 4.98
N LEU A 130 11.03 0.42 4.76
CA LEU A 130 9.98 0.55 5.77
C LEU A 130 9.47 -0.83 6.23
N ALA A 131 9.27 -1.77 5.30
CA ALA A 131 8.88 -3.14 5.61
C ALA A 131 9.90 -3.84 6.52
N THR A 132 11.21 -3.58 6.36
CA THR A 132 12.23 -4.12 7.27
C THR A 132 12.04 -3.63 8.70
N LYS A 133 11.68 -2.36 8.89
CA LYS A 133 11.39 -1.78 10.21
C LYS A 133 10.12 -2.38 10.82
N THR A 134 9.04 -2.47 10.04
CA THR A 134 7.73 -2.89 10.58
C THR A 134 7.61 -4.39 10.81
N THR A 135 8.50 -5.19 10.23
CA THR A 135 8.53 -6.66 10.39
C THR A 135 9.65 -7.14 11.32
N ASN A 136 10.28 -6.24 12.09
CA ASN A 136 11.39 -6.55 13.02
C ASN A 136 12.63 -7.16 12.34
N ASN A 137 12.95 -6.74 11.12
CA ASN A 137 14.18 -7.11 10.41
C ASN A 137 15.04 -5.87 10.06
N PRO A 138 15.30 -4.94 11.01
CA PRO A 138 15.88 -3.65 10.67
C PRO A 138 17.30 -3.77 10.10
N ILE A 139 17.58 -2.96 9.08
CA ILE A 139 18.90 -2.77 8.49
C ILE A 139 19.27 -1.28 8.61
N SER A 140 20.56 -0.97 8.79
CA SER A 140 20.99 0.42 8.76
C SER A 140 20.81 1.02 7.36
N LEU A 141 20.46 2.30 7.29
CA LEU A 141 20.19 2.98 6.02
C LEU A 141 21.43 2.98 5.11
N ASP A 142 22.62 3.18 5.69
CA ASP A 142 23.87 3.16 4.93
C ASP A 142 24.14 1.77 4.34
N SER A 143 23.93 0.70 5.12
CA SER A 143 24.10 -0.67 4.64
C SER A 143 23.08 -1.03 3.56
N TYR A 144 21.84 -0.57 3.73
CA TYR A 144 20.78 -0.77 2.74
C TYR A 144 21.12 -0.10 1.41
N THR A 145 21.44 1.20 1.43
CA THR A 145 21.72 1.97 0.22
C THR A 145 23.05 1.59 -0.45
N SER A 146 24.08 1.21 0.31
CA SER A 146 25.37 0.74 -0.24
C SER A 146 25.22 -0.52 -1.11
N ASN A 147 24.24 -1.37 -0.79
CA ASN A 147 23.98 -2.60 -1.54
C ASN A 147 23.01 -2.40 -2.72
N VAL A 148 22.41 -1.20 -2.88
CA VAL A 148 21.52 -0.90 -4.00
C VAL A 148 22.23 0.05 -4.97
N PRO A 149 22.46 -0.37 -6.23
CA PRO A 149 23.15 0.47 -7.21
C PRO A 149 22.46 1.83 -7.42
N LYS A 150 23.25 2.91 -7.40
CA LYS A 150 22.80 4.29 -7.69
C LYS A 150 21.63 4.73 -6.80
N THR A 151 21.75 4.49 -5.50
CA THR A 151 20.77 4.91 -4.49
C THR A 151 21.52 5.61 -3.36
N SER A 152 21.04 6.79 -2.98
CA SER A 152 21.55 7.56 -1.85
C SER A 152 20.62 7.41 -0.63
N PRO A 153 21.13 7.60 0.60
CA PRO A 153 20.30 7.64 1.81
C PRO A 153 19.11 8.61 1.73
N SER A 154 19.31 9.78 1.11
CA SER A 154 18.25 10.79 0.92
C SER A 154 17.10 10.29 0.05
N ASP A 155 17.37 9.47 -0.98
CA ASP A 155 16.32 8.94 -1.87
C ASP A 155 15.27 8.09 -1.13
N VAL A 156 15.65 7.52 0.01
CA VAL A 156 14.80 6.69 0.87
C VAL A 156 14.18 7.52 1.99
N LEU A 157 14.98 8.34 2.69
CA LEU A 157 14.51 9.14 3.82
C LEU A 157 13.47 10.19 3.40
N ASP A 158 13.68 10.86 2.27
CA ASP A 158 12.79 11.93 1.80
C ASP A 158 11.38 11.41 1.49
N LEU A 159 11.25 10.11 1.17
CA LEU A 159 9.98 9.46 0.87
C LEU A 159 9.41 8.68 2.06
N GLU A 160 10.18 8.43 3.11
CA GLU A 160 9.77 7.53 4.19
C GLU A 160 8.47 7.99 4.86
N PHE A 161 8.41 9.26 5.25
CA PHE A 161 7.23 9.85 5.87
C PHE A 161 6.03 9.90 4.91
N LEU A 162 6.25 10.28 3.65
CA LEU A 162 5.21 10.30 2.63
C LEU A 162 4.59 8.92 2.40
N VAL A 163 5.43 7.87 2.34
CA VAL A 163 4.97 6.49 2.21
C VAL A 163 4.15 6.11 3.43
N ALA A 164 4.64 6.38 4.65
CA ALA A 164 3.91 6.11 5.89
C ALA A 164 2.53 6.80 5.94
N GLN A 165 2.47 8.08 5.58
CA GLN A 165 1.23 8.86 5.52
C GLN A 165 0.26 8.29 4.47
N SER A 166 0.75 7.92 3.30
CA SER A 166 -0.07 7.31 2.25
C SER A 166 -0.65 5.96 2.69
N LEU A 167 0.09 5.20 3.49
CA LEU A 167 -0.37 3.97 4.11
C LEU A 167 -1.34 4.20 5.28
N GLY A 168 -1.61 5.46 5.66
CA GLY A 168 -2.43 5.81 6.82
C GLY A 168 -1.84 5.33 8.14
N PHE A 169 -0.52 5.12 8.20
CA PHE A 169 0.18 4.51 9.33
C PHE A 169 -0.30 3.08 9.67
N GLU A 170 -0.97 2.41 8.73
CA GLU A 170 -1.50 1.06 8.92
C GLU A 170 -0.48 -0.01 8.48
N PHE A 171 0.55 -0.21 9.31
CA PHE A 171 1.68 -1.11 9.01
C PHE A 171 1.40 -2.60 9.21
N ALA A 172 0.33 -2.96 9.93
CA ALA A 172 -0.02 -4.35 10.13
C ALA A 172 -0.59 -4.96 8.83
N VAL A 173 0.09 -5.99 8.32
CA VAL A 173 -0.32 -6.73 7.12
C VAL A 173 -0.55 -8.20 7.46
N TRP A 174 -1.72 -8.71 7.08
CA TRP A 174 -2.10 -10.11 7.21
C TRP A 174 -1.77 -10.84 5.91
N HIS A 175 -0.79 -11.74 5.96
CA HIS A 175 -0.27 -12.39 4.76
C HIS A 175 -0.90 -13.77 4.49
N ALA A 176 -1.16 -14.05 3.20
CA ALA A 176 -1.70 -15.33 2.75
C ALA A 176 -0.74 -16.51 2.99
N HIS A 177 0.58 -16.30 3.00
CA HIS A 177 1.53 -17.39 3.27
C HIS A 177 1.42 -17.91 4.72
N ARG A 178 1.11 -17.03 5.68
CA ARG A 178 0.84 -17.42 7.08
C ARG A 178 -0.46 -18.21 7.19
N ALA A 179 -1.49 -17.79 6.46
CA ALA A 179 -2.76 -18.53 6.40
C ALA A 179 -2.56 -19.91 5.75
N LEU A 180 -1.77 -20.01 4.68
CA LEU A 180 -1.43 -21.29 4.04
C LEU A 180 -0.71 -22.23 5.01
N TRP A 181 0.23 -21.70 5.81
CA TRP A 181 0.90 -22.50 6.84
C TRP A 181 -0.09 -23.05 7.87
N GLY A 182 -1.05 -22.24 8.33
CA GLY A 182 -2.12 -22.68 9.23
C GLY A 182 -2.97 -23.80 8.62
N VAL A 183 -3.45 -23.61 7.38
CA VAL A 183 -4.20 -24.64 6.63
C VAL A 183 -3.36 -25.92 6.48
N TRP A 184 -2.07 -25.78 6.22
CA TRP A 184 -1.16 -26.91 6.09
C TRP A 184 -1.00 -27.68 7.39
N LEU A 185 -0.92 -27.01 8.54
CA LEU A 185 -0.88 -27.67 9.86
C LEU A 185 -2.20 -28.38 10.18
N ASP A 186 -3.33 -27.72 9.92
CA ASP A 186 -4.66 -28.30 10.12
C ASP A 186 -4.80 -29.61 9.35
N LEU A 187 -4.36 -29.64 8.09
CA LEU A 187 -4.37 -30.85 7.24
C LEU A 187 -3.60 -32.03 7.86
N GLN A 188 -2.59 -31.79 8.70
CA GLN A 188 -1.83 -32.85 9.37
C GLN A 188 -2.62 -33.45 10.55
N SER A 189 -3.56 -32.71 11.10
CA SER A 189 -4.40 -33.14 12.23
C SER A 189 -5.67 -33.89 11.79
N LEU A 190 -6.02 -33.83 10.50
CA LEU A 190 -7.22 -34.47 9.96
C LEU A 190 -7.01 -35.99 9.82
N SER A 191 -7.82 -36.77 10.54
CA SER A 191 -7.75 -38.24 10.57
C SER A 191 -8.08 -38.93 9.23
N ASN A 192 -8.68 -38.21 8.29
CA ASN A 192 -9.15 -38.72 6.99
C ASN A 192 -8.13 -38.53 5.84
N ILE A 193 -6.90 -38.07 6.14
CA ILE A 193 -5.83 -37.87 5.17
C ILE A 193 -4.66 -38.81 5.53
N SER A 194 -4.55 -39.94 4.83
CA SER A 194 -3.36 -40.81 4.93
C SER A 194 -2.11 -40.06 4.44
N GLU A 195 -0.93 -40.44 4.93
CA GLU A 195 0.36 -39.91 4.43
C GLU A 195 0.50 -40.07 2.91
N ASP A 196 -0.04 -41.16 2.35
CA ASP A 196 -0.03 -41.41 0.90
C ASP A 196 -0.83 -40.38 0.09
N LEU A 197 -1.80 -39.71 0.72
CA LEU A 197 -2.63 -38.67 0.12
C LEU A 197 -2.02 -37.27 0.24
N ARG A 198 -0.83 -37.14 0.85
CA ARG A 198 -0.05 -35.90 0.90
C ARG A 198 1.18 -36.02 -0.01
N PRO A 199 1.04 -35.77 -1.32
CA PRO A 199 2.19 -35.78 -2.22
C PRO A 199 3.30 -34.87 -1.69
N GLN A 200 4.54 -35.32 -1.81
CA GLN A 200 5.70 -34.52 -1.45
C GLN A 200 5.72 -33.24 -2.29
N GLY A 201 5.97 -32.08 -1.68
CA GLY A 201 6.10 -30.82 -2.40
C GLY A 201 4.81 -30.01 -2.60
N VAL A 202 3.64 -30.49 -2.15
CA VAL A 202 2.36 -29.76 -2.35
C VAL A 202 2.38 -28.39 -1.68
N TYR A 203 2.95 -28.30 -0.48
CA TYR A 203 3.07 -27.03 0.23
C TYR A 203 3.89 -26.02 -0.57
N GLU A 204 5.02 -26.45 -1.14
CA GLU A 204 5.91 -25.63 -1.95
C GLU A 204 5.24 -25.16 -3.24
N VAL A 205 4.42 -26.01 -3.86
CA VAL A 205 3.61 -25.64 -5.04
C VAL A 205 2.53 -24.62 -4.65
N ALA A 206 1.81 -24.84 -3.55
CA ALA A 206 0.83 -23.89 -3.04
C ALA A 206 1.48 -22.54 -2.69
N LEU A 207 2.66 -22.56 -2.07
CA LEU A 207 3.43 -21.36 -1.74
C LEU A 207 3.85 -20.59 -3.00
N LYS A 208 4.21 -21.27 -4.09
CA LYS A 208 4.44 -20.62 -5.40
C LYS A 208 3.19 -19.89 -5.89
N HIS A 209 2.00 -20.47 -5.74
CA HIS A 209 0.74 -19.81 -6.10
C HIS A 209 0.40 -18.62 -5.19
N VAL A 210 0.71 -18.70 -3.89
CA VAL A 210 0.60 -17.55 -2.97
C VAL A 210 1.55 -16.43 -3.38
N ARG A 211 2.77 -16.74 -3.81
CA ARG A 211 3.71 -15.74 -4.33
C ARG A 211 3.20 -15.13 -5.63
N ALA A 212 2.66 -15.95 -6.54
CA ALA A 212 2.04 -15.48 -7.77
C ALA A 212 0.85 -14.55 -7.53
N SER A 213 0.03 -14.81 -6.49
CA SER A 213 -1.11 -13.95 -6.13
C SER A 213 -0.66 -12.54 -5.73
N ARG A 214 0.57 -12.35 -5.24
CA ARG A 214 1.15 -11.04 -4.93
C ARG A 214 1.35 -10.16 -6.16
N PHE A 215 1.36 -10.71 -7.37
CA PHE A 215 1.41 -9.92 -8.61
C PHE A 215 0.02 -9.46 -9.08
N THR A 216 -1.03 -9.80 -8.34
CA THR A 216 -2.44 -9.50 -8.66
C THR A 216 -3.06 -8.63 -7.58
N ASP A 217 -4.32 -8.23 -7.78
CA ASP A 217 -5.10 -7.48 -6.79
C ASP A 217 -5.75 -8.36 -5.72
N ALA A 218 -5.40 -9.66 -5.67
CA ALA A 218 -6.05 -10.61 -4.77
C ALA A 218 -6.08 -10.15 -3.31
N GLU A 219 -4.98 -9.59 -2.78
CA GLU A 219 -4.90 -9.16 -1.38
C GLU A 219 -5.74 -7.92 -1.03
N LEU A 220 -6.19 -7.18 -2.04
CA LEU A 220 -7.06 -6.01 -1.89
C LEU A 220 -8.54 -6.38 -2.03
N ILE A 221 -8.86 -7.59 -2.49
CA ILE A 221 -10.23 -8.04 -2.78
C ILE A 221 -10.64 -9.16 -1.80
N TYR A 222 -9.75 -10.12 -1.59
CA TYR A 222 -10.02 -11.36 -0.87
C TYR A 222 -9.24 -11.44 0.44
N THR A 223 -9.75 -12.24 1.36
CA THR A 223 -9.09 -12.48 2.64
C THR A 223 -7.85 -13.39 2.46
N PRO A 224 -6.83 -13.27 3.34
CA PRO A 224 -5.64 -14.11 3.27
C PRO A 224 -5.92 -15.62 3.29
N SER A 225 -6.94 -16.06 4.05
CA SER A 225 -7.36 -17.46 4.12
C SER A 225 -8.01 -17.94 2.83
N GLN A 226 -8.84 -17.12 2.17
CA GLN A 226 -9.40 -17.44 0.86
C GLN A 226 -8.31 -17.58 -0.21
N ILE A 227 -7.31 -16.68 -0.19
CA ILE A 227 -6.16 -16.74 -1.10
C ILE A 227 -5.33 -18.01 -0.86
N ALA A 228 -5.04 -18.32 0.41
CA ALA A 228 -4.33 -19.53 0.80
C ALA A 228 -5.06 -20.80 0.36
N LEU A 229 -6.37 -20.87 0.57
CA LEU A 229 -7.19 -22.00 0.14
C LEU A 229 -7.19 -22.15 -1.38
N ALA A 230 -7.31 -21.06 -2.13
CA ALA A 230 -7.25 -21.09 -3.59
C ALA A 230 -5.87 -21.53 -4.11
N ALA A 231 -4.80 -21.10 -3.46
CA ALA A 231 -3.44 -21.54 -3.77
C ALA A 231 -3.24 -23.04 -3.49
N LEU A 232 -3.79 -23.54 -2.37
CA LEU A 232 -3.82 -24.98 -2.09
C LEU A 232 -4.67 -25.72 -3.13
N ALA A 233 -5.82 -25.19 -3.54
CA ALA A 233 -6.69 -25.78 -4.55
C ALA A 233 -6.03 -25.85 -5.96
N LEU A 234 -5.10 -24.95 -6.27
CA LEU A 234 -4.27 -25.03 -7.48
C LEU A 234 -3.23 -26.15 -7.38
N ALA A 235 -2.64 -26.34 -6.19
CA ALA A 235 -1.64 -27.37 -5.95
C ALA A 235 -2.24 -28.78 -5.81
N SER A 236 -3.34 -28.90 -5.08
CA SER A 236 -4.09 -30.14 -4.84
C SER A 236 -5.57 -29.83 -4.54
N PRO A 237 -6.46 -29.95 -5.55
CA PRO A 237 -7.90 -29.78 -5.36
C PRO A 237 -8.47 -30.71 -4.29
N LEU A 238 -7.92 -31.93 -4.19
CA LEU A 238 -8.39 -32.97 -3.27
C LEU A 238 -8.15 -32.56 -1.80
N LEU A 239 -6.95 -32.07 -1.48
CA LEU A 239 -6.62 -31.61 -0.13
C LEU A 239 -7.40 -30.35 0.26
N SER A 240 -7.56 -29.42 -0.68
CA SER A 240 -8.37 -28.22 -0.46
C SER A 240 -9.81 -28.58 -0.08
N ARG A 241 -10.44 -29.50 -0.83
CA ARG A 241 -11.80 -29.97 -0.54
C ARG A 241 -11.91 -30.71 0.79
N LYS A 242 -10.95 -31.57 1.10
CA LYS A 242 -10.91 -32.29 2.39
C LYS A 242 -10.81 -31.33 3.58
N TRP A 243 -10.01 -30.27 3.45
CA TRP A 243 -9.93 -29.24 4.48
C TRP A 243 -11.24 -28.47 4.63
N THR A 244 -11.88 -28.06 3.54
CA THR A 244 -13.18 -27.37 3.60
C THR A 244 -14.29 -28.25 4.18
N ASP A 245 -14.29 -29.54 3.85
CA ASP A 245 -15.25 -30.52 4.38
C ASP A 245 -15.04 -30.72 5.88
N GLY A 246 -13.78 -30.77 6.33
CA GLY A 246 -13.43 -30.91 7.76
C GLY A 246 -13.81 -29.69 8.61
N GLN A 247 -13.87 -28.50 8.02
CA GLN A 247 -14.24 -27.26 8.71
C GLN A 247 -15.74 -26.96 8.65
N SER A 248 -16.48 -27.56 7.72
CA SER A 248 -17.91 -27.30 7.54
C SER A 248 -18.72 -28.02 8.61
N SER A 249 -19.31 -27.24 9.54
CA SER A 249 -20.36 -27.74 10.43
C SER A 249 -21.65 -28.00 9.62
N THR A 250 -22.49 -28.93 10.08
CA THR A 250 -23.66 -29.49 9.37
C THR A 250 -24.72 -28.52 8.82
N ASP A 251 -24.65 -27.21 9.11
CA ASP A 251 -25.64 -26.18 8.71
C ASP A 251 -25.21 -25.27 7.53
N ALA A 252 -24.11 -25.60 6.82
CA ALA A 252 -23.40 -24.63 5.96
C ALA A 252 -23.52 -24.84 4.42
N THR A 253 -24.57 -25.46 3.91
CA THR A 253 -24.68 -25.80 2.47
C THR A 253 -24.56 -24.57 1.54
N ASN A 254 -25.26 -23.48 1.83
CA ASN A 254 -25.18 -22.24 1.01
C ASN A 254 -23.81 -21.52 1.10
N SER A 255 -23.09 -21.71 2.21
CA SER A 255 -21.76 -21.10 2.41
C SER A 255 -20.68 -21.84 1.62
N SER A 256 -20.87 -23.14 1.35
CA SER A 256 -19.93 -23.95 0.58
C SER A 256 -19.85 -23.53 -0.88
N ASP A 257 -21.01 -23.37 -1.55
CA ASP A 257 -21.07 -22.95 -2.96
C ASP A 257 -20.48 -21.55 -3.17
N THR A 258 -20.73 -20.64 -2.22
CA THR A 258 -20.17 -19.28 -2.24
C THR A 258 -18.63 -19.33 -2.10
N LEU A 259 -18.11 -20.17 -1.21
CA LEU A 259 -16.67 -20.34 -1.03
C LEU A 259 -16.02 -20.95 -2.28
N GLU A 260 -16.65 -21.95 -2.90
CA GLU A 260 -16.15 -22.57 -4.13
C GLU A 260 -16.09 -21.56 -5.28
N SER A 261 -17.11 -20.71 -5.41
CA SER A 261 -17.13 -19.60 -6.38
C SER A 261 -15.98 -18.60 -6.14
N ILE A 262 -15.79 -18.16 -4.89
CA ILE A 262 -14.68 -17.25 -4.52
C ILE A 262 -13.32 -17.89 -4.82
N VAL A 263 -13.13 -19.15 -4.46
CA VAL A 263 -11.90 -19.90 -4.74
C VAL A 263 -11.68 -19.98 -6.25
N ALA A 264 -12.71 -20.28 -7.05
CA ALA A 264 -12.60 -20.31 -8.50
C ALA A 264 -12.19 -18.95 -9.09
N SER A 265 -12.76 -17.84 -8.60
CA SER A 265 -12.36 -16.49 -9.02
C SER A 265 -10.91 -16.17 -8.68
N ILE A 266 -10.43 -16.53 -7.49
CA ILE A 266 -9.03 -16.32 -7.10
C ILE A 266 -8.09 -17.18 -7.95
N LYS A 267 -8.45 -18.44 -8.19
CA LYS A 267 -7.68 -19.34 -9.06
C LYS A 267 -7.48 -18.72 -10.44
N HIS A 268 -8.58 -18.28 -11.06
CA HIS A 268 -8.58 -17.63 -12.36
C HIS A 268 -7.68 -16.38 -12.36
N LEU A 269 -7.79 -15.52 -11.34
CA LEU A 269 -6.97 -14.32 -11.18
C LEU A 269 -5.47 -14.66 -11.11
N ILE A 270 -5.09 -15.63 -10.28
CA ILE A 270 -3.70 -16.08 -10.12
C ILE A 270 -3.17 -16.66 -11.43
N THR A 271 -3.92 -17.53 -12.10
CA THR A 271 -3.45 -18.18 -13.33
C THR A 271 -3.34 -17.22 -14.51
N GLN A 272 -4.23 -16.24 -14.63
CA GLN A 272 -4.24 -15.30 -15.75
C GLN A 272 -3.32 -14.12 -15.58
N THR A 273 -3.11 -13.65 -14.35
CA THR A 273 -2.41 -12.37 -14.11
C THR A 273 -1.28 -12.49 -13.10
N GLY A 274 -1.09 -13.64 -12.44
CA GLY A 274 -0.06 -13.89 -11.44
C GLY A 274 1.35 -14.09 -11.99
N HIS A 275 1.65 -13.55 -13.19
CA HIS A 275 2.95 -13.60 -13.82
C HIS A 275 3.52 -12.19 -14.07
N PRO A 276 4.84 -12.05 -14.30
CA PRO A 276 5.46 -10.77 -14.64
C PRO A 276 4.79 -10.08 -15.84
N PRO A 277 4.80 -8.75 -15.90
CA PRO A 277 4.28 -8.00 -17.03
C PRO A 277 5.19 -8.13 -18.27
N ASP A 278 4.64 -7.83 -19.44
CA ASP A 278 5.43 -7.73 -20.67
C ASP A 278 6.41 -6.54 -20.59
N ILE A 279 7.71 -6.85 -20.71
CA ILE A 279 8.80 -5.89 -20.58
C ILE A 279 8.76 -4.87 -21.71
N GLU A 280 8.33 -5.25 -22.92
CA GLU A 280 8.29 -4.30 -24.05
C GLU A 280 7.19 -3.26 -23.85
N ALA A 281 5.99 -3.70 -23.47
CA ALA A 281 4.91 -2.80 -23.07
C ALA A 281 5.35 -1.85 -21.95
N VAL A 282 6.00 -2.37 -20.90
CA VAL A 282 6.47 -1.52 -19.79
C VAL A 282 7.51 -0.50 -20.26
N ARG A 283 8.42 -0.86 -21.17
CA ARG A 283 9.41 0.09 -21.73
C ARG A 283 8.74 1.22 -22.51
N LYS A 284 7.66 0.95 -23.23
CA LYS A 284 6.88 1.98 -23.94
C LYS A 284 6.24 2.95 -22.93
N VAL A 285 5.67 2.41 -21.85
CA VAL A 285 5.09 3.21 -20.77
C VAL A 285 6.16 4.04 -20.03
N ASP A 286 7.33 3.46 -19.71
CA ASP A 286 8.44 4.18 -19.07
C ASP A 286 8.95 5.35 -19.91
N ARG A 287 8.99 5.20 -21.24
CA ARG A 287 9.33 6.31 -22.15
C ARG A 287 8.30 7.43 -22.09
N ARG A 288 7.01 7.10 -22.03
CA ARG A 288 5.93 8.09 -21.88
C ARG A 288 5.98 8.77 -20.51
N LEU A 289 6.24 8.01 -19.44
CA LEU A 289 6.38 8.54 -18.08
C LEU A 289 7.42 9.66 -18.00
N LYS A 290 8.54 9.54 -18.73
CA LYS A 290 9.58 10.59 -18.76
C LYS A 290 9.09 11.91 -19.34
N LEU A 291 8.10 11.87 -20.22
CA LEU A 291 7.53 13.05 -20.89
C LEU A 291 6.40 13.68 -20.09
N CYS A 292 5.65 12.90 -19.32
CA CYS A 292 4.48 13.37 -18.56
C CYS A 292 4.72 13.44 -17.05
N LYS A 293 5.98 13.43 -16.61
CA LYS A 293 6.33 13.54 -15.18
C LYS A 293 5.97 14.94 -14.68
N ASN A 294 5.43 15.03 -13.47
CA ASN A 294 5.04 16.31 -12.89
C ASN A 294 6.24 17.27 -12.78
N PRO A 295 6.21 18.45 -13.45
CA PRO A 295 7.29 19.41 -13.41
C PRO A 295 7.68 19.82 -11.98
N GLU A 296 6.74 20.00 -11.07
CA GLU A 296 7.00 20.42 -9.67
C GLU A 296 7.83 19.42 -8.87
N LYS A 297 7.89 18.16 -9.32
CA LYS A 297 8.63 17.06 -8.69
C LYS A 297 9.91 16.71 -9.46
N VAL A 298 10.21 17.39 -10.57
CA VAL A 298 11.47 17.23 -11.32
C VAL A 298 12.49 18.23 -10.79
N VAL A 299 13.53 17.73 -10.12
CA VAL A 299 14.61 18.56 -9.59
C VAL A 299 15.22 19.43 -10.69
N GLY A 300 15.21 20.75 -10.50
CA GLY A 300 15.76 21.72 -11.44
C GLY A 300 14.80 22.27 -12.50
N SER A 301 13.53 21.81 -12.53
CA SER A 301 12.50 22.47 -13.34
C SER A 301 12.14 23.85 -12.73
N LYS A 302 11.58 24.75 -13.53
CA LYS A 302 11.08 26.05 -13.05
C LYS A 302 10.02 25.88 -11.97
N ALA A 303 9.07 24.96 -12.19
CA ALA A 303 8.02 24.64 -11.24
C ALA A 303 8.57 24.08 -9.91
N TYR A 304 9.61 23.23 -9.96
CA TYR A 304 10.25 22.71 -8.75
C TYR A 304 10.95 23.81 -7.95
N LEU A 305 11.66 24.71 -8.62
CA LEU A 305 12.33 25.86 -7.99
C LEU A 305 11.31 26.83 -7.39
N ALA A 306 10.19 27.07 -8.08
CA ALA A 306 9.10 27.91 -7.59
C ALA A 306 8.47 27.32 -6.31
N ARG A 307 8.13 26.02 -6.31
CA ARG A 307 7.61 25.32 -5.13
C ARG A 307 8.59 25.39 -3.96
N LYS A 308 9.88 25.12 -4.20
CA LYS A 308 10.90 25.16 -3.15
C LYS A 308 11.06 26.56 -2.56
N ALA A 309 11.04 27.60 -3.39
CA ALA A 309 11.11 29.00 -2.93
C ALA A 309 9.84 29.43 -2.16
N GLU A 310 8.69 28.84 -2.45
CA GLU A 310 7.47 29.05 -1.67
C GLU A 310 7.53 28.34 -0.31
N GLU A 311 8.00 27.09 -0.28
CA GLU A 311 8.24 26.34 0.97
C GLU A 311 9.25 27.05 1.87
N GLU A 312 10.33 27.58 1.30
CA GLU A 312 11.35 28.34 2.03
C GLU A 312 10.77 29.65 2.59
N ARG A 313 10.01 30.42 1.78
CA ARG A 313 9.31 31.63 2.26
C ARG A 313 8.29 31.32 3.36
N ALA A 314 7.56 30.22 3.26
CA ALA A 314 6.61 29.79 4.28
C ALA A 314 7.33 29.38 5.57
N ALA A 315 8.45 28.66 5.47
CA ALA A 315 9.27 28.28 6.61
C ALA A 315 9.91 29.51 7.28
N GLU A 316 10.40 30.48 6.50
CA GLU A 316 10.91 31.75 7.00
C GLU A 316 9.82 32.57 7.69
N ALA A 317 8.61 32.65 7.11
CA ALA A 317 7.48 33.33 7.74
C ALA A 317 7.06 32.65 9.05
N LYS A 318 7.06 31.31 9.11
CA LYS A 318 6.84 30.56 10.36
C LYS A 318 7.94 30.85 11.39
N ARG A 319 9.21 30.85 10.98
CA ARG A 319 10.35 31.18 11.86
C ARG A 319 10.28 32.62 12.38
N HIS A 320 9.90 33.57 11.54
CA HIS A 320 9.72 34.97 11.93
C HIS A 320 8.60 35.10 12.96
N LYS A 321 7.45 34.45 12.73
CA LYS A 321 6.35 34.41 13.69
C LYS A 321 6.77 33.79 15.03
N LYS A 322 7.47 32.64 15.03
CA LYS A 322 7.99 32.02 16.26
C LYS A 322 8.97 32.95 16.99
N ALA A 323 9.86 33.64 16.28
CA ALA A 323 10.82 34.59 16.87
C ALA A 323 10.17 35.88 17.40
N GLU A 324 9.06 36.33 16.83
CA GLU A 324 8.28 37.48 17.30
C GLU A 324 7.48 37.14 18.56
N VAL A 325 6.88 35.94 18.61
CA VAL A 325 6.25 35.41 19.83
C VAL A 325 7.28 35.24 20.95
N HIS A 326 8.49 34.74 20.66
CA HIS A 326 9.54 34.62 21.67
C HIS A 326 10.00 35.97 22.22
N ARG A 327 10.17 36.99 21.36
CA ARG A 327 10.55 38.34 21.79
C ARG A 327 9.49 39.02 22.65
N THR A 328 8.21 38.86 22.31
CA THR A 328 7.12 39.41 23.12
C THR A 328 7.04 38.76 24.51
N ILE A 329 7.42 37.49 24.64
CA ILE A 329 7.52 36.81 25.94
C ILE A 329 8.75 37.31 26.72
N GLU A 330 9.90 37.53 26.09
CA GLU A 330 11.10 38.06 26.77
C GLU A 330 10.95 39.51 27.24
N ASP A 331 10.19 40.34 26.52
CA ASP A 331 9.86 41.71 26.92
C ASP A 331 8.81 41.77 28.05
N THR A 332 8.17 40.63 28.37
CA THR A 332 7.23 40.49 29.49
C THR A 332 7.95 39.89 30.70
N ASP A 333 7.99 40.61 31.82
CA ASP A 333 8.79 40.27 33.01
C ASP A 333 8.58 38.81 33.50
N PRO A 334 9.62 37.95 33.50
CA PRO A 334 9.50 36.54 33.90
C PRO A 334 9.26 36.32 35.40
N PHE A 335 9.29 37.37 36.25
CA PHE A 335 9.08 37.26 37.69
C PHE A 335 7.99 38.20 38.28
N GLY A 336 7.12 38.78 37.45
CA GLY A 336 5.92 39.49 37.95
C GLY A 336 5.13 40.16 36.81
N SER A 337 3.90 39.79 36.51
CA SER A 337 2.74 39.83 37.42
C SER A 337 1.54 39.10 36.80
N GLU A 338 0.87 38.31 37.64
CA GLU A 338 -0.49 37.76 37.55
C GLU A 338 -1.00 37.16 36.20
N ILE A 339 -0.92 35.83 36.11
CA ILE A 339 -1.95 34.88 35.63
C ILE A 339 -2.79 35.32 34.39
N ASN A 340 -2.15 35.81 33.33
CA ASN A 340 -2.81 35.97 32.02
C ASN A 340 -2.03 35.37 30.84
N ASP A 341 -0.89 34.70 31.08
CA ASP A 341 -0.02 34.14 30.02
C ASP A 341 -0.43 32.75 29.51
N VAL A 342 -1.68 32.32 29.74
CA VAL A 342 -2.17 31.05 29.20
C VAL A 342 -2.32 31.13 27.67
N GLU A 343 -2.53 32.33 27.13
CA GLU A 343 -2.79 32.54 25.70
C GLU A 343 -1.52 32.62 24.85
N SER A 344 -0.41 33.10 25.41
CA SER A 344 0.92 33.14 24.77
C SER A 344 1.55 31.74 24.74
N VAL A 345 1.46 30.99 25.85
CA VAL A 345 1.86 29.59 25.94
C VAL A 345 0.99 28.70 25.03
N ARG A 346 -0.33 28.93 24.97
CA ARG A 346 -1.20 28.24 23.99
C ARG A 346 -0.83 28.56 22.56
N ARG A 347 -0.54 29.82 22.22
CA ARG A 347 -0.10 30.19 20.86
C ARG A 347 1.23 29.53 20.48
N MET A 348 2.13 29.34 21.45
CA MET A 348 3.37 28.59 21.21
C MET A 348 3.10 27.10 21.00
N GLN A 349 2.24 26.49 21.83
CA GLN A 349 1.83 25.09 21.66
C GLN A 349 1.08 24.84 20.35
N GLU A 350 0.16 25.72 19.96
CA GLU A 350 -0.54 25.63 18.66
C GLU A 350 0.41 25.73 17.46
N LEU A 351 1.55 26.43 17.61
CA LEU A 351 2.59 26.52 16.58
C LEU A 351 3.58 25.35 16.58
N ASP A 352 3.58 24.53 17.63
CA ASP A 352 4.43 23.35 17.79
C ASP A 352 3.65 22.03 17.51
N ASP A 353 2.32 22.02 17.68
CA ASP A 353 1.46 20.86 17.37
C ASP A 353 1.14 20.69 15.87
N ASP A 354 1.60 21.62 15.03
CA ASP A 354 1.40 21.68 13.56
C ASP A 354 2.56 21.04 12.74
N ASP A 355 3.50 20.33 13.41
CA ASP A 355 4.68 19.66 12.81
C ASP A 355 4.46 18.20 12.37
#